data_AF-A0A7C5BUM7-F1
#
_entry.id   AF-A0A7C5BUM7-F1
#
_cell.length_a   1.000
_cell.length_b   1.000
_cell.length_c   1.000
_cell.angle_alpha   90.00
_cell.angle_beta   90.00
_cell.angle_gamma   90.00
#
_symmetry.space_group_name_H-M   'P 1'
#
loop_
_entity.id
_entity.type
_entity.pdbx_description
1 polymer ?
#
loop_
_entity_poly.entity_id
_entity_poly.type
_entity_poly.pdbx_seq_one_letter_code
_entity_poly.pdbx_strand_id
1 'polypeptide(L)'
;MISIDLSIRHDDQEPWRPDFTDTIDVTRTGKKVLVAAKTVGTTAITIPLSDLSAPGYAFVKNVGASGNIDFGFNDGSQRSLMTLMPGQFALFPVKAGLTLGAQGSAAGCQLQVIVYEA
;
A
#
# COMPACT_ATOMS: atom_id res chain seq x y z
N MET A 1 1.55 16.00 -9.70
CA MET A 1 2.90 15.44 -9.68
C MET A 1 3.18 14.98 -8.26
N ILE A 2 3.29 13.67 -8.03
CA ILE A 2 3.69 13.12 -6.73
C ILE A 2 4.89 12.24 -7.04
N SER A 3 6.09 12.67 -6.65
CA SER A 3 7.27 11.81 -6.69
C SER A 3 7.14 10.81 -5.55
N ILE A 4 7.15 9.52 -5.90
CA ILE A 4 7.25 8.43 -4.92
C ILE A 4 8.64 7.85 -5.12
N ASP A 5 9.44 7.94 -4.06
CA ASP A 5 10.79 7.39 -3.99
C ASP A 5 10.72 5.85 -3.95
N LEU A 6 11.40 5.20 -4.90
CA LEU A 6 11.36 3.76 -5.13
C LEU A 6 12.73 3.14 -4.89
N SER A 7 13.20 3.27 -3.65
CA SER A 7 14.48 2.72 -3.20
C SER A 7 14.51 1.19 -3.07
N ILE A 8 13.82 0.41 -3.93
CA ILE A 8 13.84 -1.06 -3.87
C ILE A 8 13.84 -1.70 -5.28
N ARG A 9 14.99 -1.72 -5.94
CA ARG A 9 15.43 -2.88 -6.73
C ARG A 9 16.47 -3.62 -5.91
N HIS A 10 16.14 -4.84 -5.48
CA HIS A 10 17.13 -5.76 -4.94
C HIS A 10 17.68 -6.55 -6.13
N ASP A 11 18.81 -6.10 -6.68
CA ASP A 11 19.67 -6.93 -7.49
C ASP A 11 20.69 -7.56 -6.54
N ASP A 12 20.70 -8.89 -6.42
CA ASP A 12 21.57 -9.65 -5.51
C ASP A 12 23.07 -9.46 -5.84
N GLN A 13 23.39 -8.84 -6.98
CA GLN A 13 24.75 -8.56 -7.45
C GLN A 13 25.20 -7.10 -7.21
N GLU A 14 24.32 -6.17 -6.83
CA GLU A 14 24.70 -4.76 -6.62
C GLU A 14 24.94 -4.44 -5.14
N PRO A 15 26.10 -3.84 -4.79
CA PRO A 15 26.34 -3.36 -3.43
C PRO A 15 25.30 -2.30 -3.08
N TRP A 16 24.70 -2.40 -1.89
CA TRP A 16 23.68 -1.46 -1.41
C TRP A 16 24.18 -0.02 -1.53
N ARG A 17 23.50 0.76 -2.38
CA ARG A 17 23.78 2.17 -2.62
C ARG A 17 22.68 3.02 -1.97
N PRO A 18 23.00 3.84 -0.95
CA PRO A 18 22.02 4.69 -0.27
C PRO A 18 21.45 5.83 -1.14
N ASP A 19 21.97 5.99 -2.37
CA ASP A 19 21.71 7.09 -3.30
C ASP A 19 20.95 6.69 -4.58
N PHE A 20 20.38 5.48 -4.62
CA PHE A 20 19.63 5.02 -5.79
C PHE A 20 18.27 5.73 -5.91
N THR A 21 18.25 6.81 -6.70
CA THR A 21 17.08 7.68 -6.89
C THR A 21 16.35 7.33 -8.19
N ASP A 22 15.89 6.10 -8.33
CA ASP A 22 15.07 5.72 -9.49
C ASP A 22 13.67 6.32 -9.33
N THR A 23 13.40 7.37 -10.09
CA THR A 23 12.11 8.06 -10.09
C THR A 23 11.22 7.39 -11.14
N ILE A 24 10.19 6.63 -10.72
CA ILE A 24 9.14 6.22 -11.66
C ILE A 24 8.12 7.34 -11.75
N ASP A 25 8.10 8.01 -12.90
CA ASP A 25 7.08 8.98 -13.25
C ASP A 25 5.76 8.26 -13.60
N VAL A 26 4.92 8.05 -12.59
CA VAL A 26 3.56 7.57 -12.83
C VAL A 26 2.69 8.76 -13.28
N THR A 27 2.64 9.00 -14.59
CA THR A 27 1.69 9.95 -15.18
C THR A 27 0.29 9.36 -15.10
N ARG A 28 -0.63 10.00 -14.37
CA ARG A 28 -2.03 9.58 -14.27
C ARG A 28 -2.99 10.69 -14.66
N THR A 29 -4.07 10.30 -15.32
CA THR A 29 -5.17 11.18 -15.76
C THR A 29 -6.34 11.23 -14.77
N GLY A 30 -6.41 10.30 -13.82
CA GLY A 30 -7.54 10.17 -12.90
C GLY A 30 -7.39 10.90 -11.55
N LYS A 31 -8.52 11.11 -10.86
CA LYS A 31 -8.58 11.86 -9.59
C LYS A 31 -8.09 11.00 -8.42
N LYS A 32 -7.39 11.66 -7.50
CA LYS A 32 -7.04 11.09 -6.19
C LYS A 32 -8.30 11.09 -5.32
N VAL A 33 -8.79 9.91 -4.96
CA VAL A 33 -10.07 9.76 -4.26
C VAL A 33 -9.94 9.39 -2.80
N LEU A 34 -8.81 8.79 -2.39
CA LEU A 34 -8.60 8.43 -0.98
C LEU A 34 -7.17 8.65 -0.54
N VAL A 35 -7.02 9.17 0.67
CA VAL A 35 -5.78 9.13 1.46
C VAL A 35 -6.14 8.71 2.87
N ALA A 36 -5.62 7.57 3.31
CA ALA A 36 -5.80 7.09 4.66
C ALA A 36 -4.45 6.68 5.24
N ALA A 37 -4.23 7.04 6.50
CA ALA A 37 -3.20 6.43 7.34
C ALA A 37 -3.94 5.70 8.46
N LYS A 38 -3.62 4.43 8.67
CA LYS A 38 -4.27 3.58 9.66
C LYS A 38 -3.22 2.88 10.51
N THR A 39 -3.41 2.92 11.81
CA THR A 39 -2.67 2.07 12.74
C THR A 39 -3.27 0.68 12.67
N VAL A 40 -2.44 -0.31 12.37
CA VAL A 40 -2.81 -1.71 12.22
C VAL A 40 -2.28 -2.46 13.44
N GLY A 41 -3.18 -3.16 14.13
CA GLY A 41 -2.82 -4.04 15.24
C GLY A 41 -2.67 -5.49 14.78
N THR A 42 -2.53 -6.40 15.75
CA THR A 42 -2.54 -7.85 15.49
C THR A 42 -3.92 -8.39 15.14
N THR A 43 -4.97 -7.58 15.29
CA THR A 43 -6.32 -7.87 14.81
C THR A 43 -6.54 -7.20 13.45
N ALA A 44 -7.10 -7.96 12.52
CA ALA A 44 -7.51 -7.49 11.20
C ALA A 44 -8.41 -6.24 11.30
N ILE A 45 -8.06 -5.20 10.54
CA ILE A 45 -8.91 -4.03 10.34
C ILE A 45 -9.43 -3.99 8.91
N THR A 46 -10.62 -3.42 8.73
CA THR A 46 -11.19 -3.16 7.42
C THR A 46 -11.01 -1.69 7.06
N ILE A 47 -10.44 -1.44 5.89
CA ILE A 47 -10.27 -0.12 5.30
C ILE A 47 -11.22 -0.06 4.09
N PRO A 48 -12.37 0.64 4.21
CA PRO A 48 -13.25 0.83 3.07
C PRO A 48 -12.52 1.68 2.02
N LEU A 49 -12.52 1.22 0.77
CA LEU A 49 -12.12 2.06 -0.37
C LEU A 49 -13.33 2.83 -0.90
N SER A 50 -14.09 3.42 0.03
CA SER A 50 -15.32 4.15 -0.26
C SER A 50 -15.03 5.27 -1.25
N ASP A 51 -15.96 5.45 -2.20
CA ASP A 51 -15.99 6.46 -3.27
C ASP A 51 -15.20 6.16 -4.55
N LEU A 52 -14.72 4.93 -4.77
CA LEU A 52 -14.38 4.49 -6.12
C LEU A 52 -15.65 4.34 -6.97
N SER A 53 -15.92 5.30 -7.84
CA SER A 53 -16.98 5.26 -8.86
C SER A 53 -16.57 4.49 -10.12
N ALA A 54 -15.26 4.34 -10.34
CA ALA A 54 -14.65 3.61 -11.45
C ALA A 54 -13.52 2.69 -10.97
N PRO A 55 -13.08 1.70 -11.77
CA PRO A 55 -11.83 0.99 -11.53
C PRO A 55 -10.65 1.97 -11.39
N GLY A 56 -9.63 1.56 -10.65
CA GLY A 56 -8.50 2.41 -10.33
C GLY A 56 -7.31 1.63 -9.80
N TYR A 57 -6.43 2.31 -9.07
CA TYR A 57 -5.27 1.70 -8.44
C TYR A 57 -5.15 2.13 -6.98
N ALA A 58 -4.86 1.16 -6.11
CA ALA A 58 -4.50 1.40 -4.72
C ALA A 58 -2.98 1.28 -4.55
N PHE A 59 -2.40 2.29 -3.93
CA PHE A 59 -1.05 2.31 -3.40
C PHE A 59 -1.12 2.09 -1.90
N VAL A 60 -0.41 1.09 -1.40
CA VAL A 60 -0.34 0.78 0.03
C VAL A 60 1.11 0.75 0.47
N LYS A 61 1.44 1.31 1.63
CA LYS A 61 2.81 1.35 2.16
C LYS A 61 2.82 1.10 3.66
N ASN A 62 3.66 0.17 4.12
CA ASN A 62 3.99 0.07 5.53
C ASN A 62 4.96 1.20 5.88
N VAL A 63 4.45 2.26 6.50
CA VAL A 63 5.24 3.42 6.94
C VAL A 63 5.72 3.27 8.39
N GLY A 64 5.35 2.19 9.05
CA GLY A 64 5.82 1.86 10.40
C GLY A 64 7.27 1.38 10.37
N ALA A 65 8.00 1.62 11.47
CA ALA A 65 9.37 1.15 11.64
C ALA A 65 9.46 -0.29 12.18
N SER A 66 8.34 -0.87 12.59
CA SER A 66 8.28 -2.18 13.25
C SER A 66 7.09 -2.99 12.76
N GLY A 67 7.31 -4.30 12.62
CA GLY A 67 6.27 -5.25 12.27
C GLY A 67 5.94 -5.26 10.77
N ASN A 68 5.58 -6.45 10.30
CA ASN A 68 5.10 -6.67 8.95
C ASN A 68 3.60 -6.41 8.89
N ILE A 69 3.08 -6.05 7.72
CA ILE A 69 1.65 -5.87 7.49
C ILE A 69 1.20 -6.81 6.39
N ASP A 70 0.38 -7.80 6.75
CA ASP A 70 -0.37 -8.60 5.80
C ASP A 70 -1.58 -7.78 5.35
N PHE A 71 -1.66 -7.50 4.06
CA PHE A 71 -2.80 -6.79 3.48
C PHE A 71 -3.42 -7.61 2.36
N GLY A 72 -4.71 -7.37 2.12
CA GLY A 72 -5.38 -7.87 0.92
C GLY A 72 -6.85 -7.52 0.90
N PHE A 73 -7.65 -8.27 0.16
CA PHE A 73 -9.08 -8.00 0.05
C PHE A 73 -9.82 -8.49 1.29
N ASN A 74 -10.88 -7.77 1.64
CA ASN A 74 -11.80 -8.19 2.67
C ASN A 74 -13.23 -8.21 2.10
N ASP A 75 -13.78 -9.40 1.95
CA ASP A 75 -15.16 -9.67 1.49
C ASP A 75 -16.01 -10.34 2.57
N GLY A 76 -15.63 -10.13 3.85
CA GLY A 76 -16.21 -10.82 5.02
C GLY A 76 -15.17 -11.65 5.78
N SER A 77 -14.05 -11.99 5.13
CA SER A 77 -12.85 -12.51 5.75
C SER A 77 -11.60 -11.88 5.13
N GLN A 78 -10.57 -11.63 5.94
CA GLN A 78 -9.31 -11.08 5.43
C GLN A 78 -8.58 -12.15 4.61
N ARG A 79 -8.40 -11.88 3.32
CA ARG A 79 -7.55 -12.69 2.44
C ARG A 79 -6.25 -11.95 2.22
N SER A 80 -5.14 -12.47 2.75
CA SER A 80 -3.83 -11.86 2.53
C SER A 80 -3.43 -12.02 1.06
N LEU A 81 -3.15 -10.88 0.42
CA LEU A 81 -2.57 -10.81 -0.94
C LEU A 81 -1.06 -10.80 -0.85
N MET A 82 -0.51 -9.99 0.06
CA MET A 82 0.91 -9.76 0.18
C MET A 82 1.25 -9.24 1.59
N THR A 83 2.46 -9.55 2.03
CA THR A 83 3.05 -9.03 3.26
C THR A 83 3.99 -7.86 2.94
N LEU A 84 3.83 -6.74 3.64
CA LEU A 84 4.69 -5.57 3.55
C LEU A 84 5.61 -5.50 4.78
N MET A 85 6.91 -5.63 4.56
CA MET A 85 7.91 -5.29 5.57
C MET A 85 7.94 -3.76 5.80
N PRO A 86 8.49 -3.28 6.93
CA PRO A 86 8.71 -1.85 7.17
C PRO A 86 9.35 -1.16 5.96
N GLY A 87 8.75 -0.05 5.51
CA GLY A 87 9.19 0.72 4.35
C GLY A 87 8.72 0.21 2.99
N GLN A 88 8.25 -1.05 2.90
CA GLN A 88 7.77 -1.61 1.63
C GLN A 88 6.39 -1.06 1.24
N PHE A 89 6.13 -1.06 -0.06
CA PHE A 89 4.87 -0.65 -0.64
C PHE A 89 4.42 -1.66 -1.71
N ALA A 90 3.14 -1.61 -2.05
CA ALA A 90 2.57 -2.34 -3.16
C ALA A 90 1.60 -1.44 -3.94
N LEU A 91 1.47 -1.72 -5.23
CA LEU A 91 0.51 -1.09 -6.12
C LEU A 91 -0.28 -2.18 -6.83
N PHE A 92 -1.61 -2.08 -6.78
CA PHE A 92 -2.48 -3.07 -7.41
C PHE A 92 -3.77 -2.43 -7.93
N PRO A 93 -4.39 -3.03 -8.96
CA PRO A 93 -5.66 -2.55 -9.48
C PRO A 93 -6.78 -2.81 -8.47
N VAL A 94 -7.72 -1.87 -8.39
CA VAL A 94 -8.91 -1.94 -7.54
C VAL A 94 -10.16 -1.66 -8.35
N LYS A 95 -11.27 -2.32 -7.98
CA LYS A 95 -12.61 -2.08 -8.52
C LYS A 95 -13.44 -1.33 -7.49
N ALA A 96 -14.44 -0.58 -7.96
CA ALA A 96 -15.50 0.01 -7.15
C ALA A 96 -16.09 -1.00 -6.16
N GLY A 97 -16.29 -0.57 -4.91
CA GLY A 97 -16.91 -1.35 -3.85
C GLY A 97 -16.00 -2.36 -3.13
N LEU A 98 -14.70 -2.41 -3.45
CA LEU A 98 -13.77 -3.25 -2.70
C LEU A 98 -13.46 -2.66 -1.31
N THR A 99 -13.19 -3.54 -0.35
CA THR A 99 -12.58 -3.16 0.92
C THR A 99 -11.25 -3.87 1.12
N LEU A 100 -10.31 -3.20 1.76
CA LEU A 100 -9.02 -3.78 2.13
C LEU A 100 -9.06 -4.30 3.56
N GLY A 101 -8.51 -5.48 3.77
CA GLY A 101 -8.13 -6.00 5.07
C GLY A 101 -6.65 -5.74 5.31
N ALA A 102 -6.29 -5.36 6.53
CA ALA A 102 -4.90 -5.26 6.95
C ALA A 102 -4.73 -5.79 8.37
N GLN A 103 -3.67 -6.57 8.59
CA GLN A 103 -3.30 -7.12 9.89
C GLN A 103 -1.79 -7.01 10.07
N GLY A 104 -1.36 -6.53 11.24
CA GLY A 104 0.05 -6.40 11.58
C GLY A 104 0.55 -7.66 12.29
N SER A 105 1.84 -7.97 12.11
CA SER A 105 2.51 -8.98 12.93
C SER A 105 2.78 -8.49 14.36
N ALA A 106 2.66 -7.19 14.61
CA ALA A 106 2.81 -6.54 15.90
C ALA A 106 1.77 -5.41 16.05
N ALA A 107 1.56 -4.96 17.29
CA ALA A 107 0.75 -3.77 17.53
C ALA A 107 1.49 -2.50 17.09
N GLY A 108 0.75 -1.52 16.59
CA GLY A 108 1.31 -0.20 16.26
C GLY A 108 1.94 -0.09 14.87
N CYS A 109 1.78 -1.10 14.01
CA CYS A 109 2.14 -0.99 12.59
C CYS A 109 1.38 0.19 11.95
N GLN A 110 1.98 0.88 10.98
CA GLN A 110 1.35 2.02 10.31
C GLN A 110 1.21 1.73 8.82
N LEU A 111 -0.03 1.67 8.32
CA LEU A 111 -0.33 1.47 6.91
C LEU A 111 -0.82 2.78 6.30
N GLN A 112 -0.16 3.24 5.26
CA GLN A 112 -0.64 4.31 4.39
C GLN A 112 -1.33 3.70 3.17
N VAL A 113 -2.51 4.19 2.84
CA VAL A 113 -3.31 3.77 1.68
C VAL A 113 -3.68 5.02 0.87
N ILE A 114 -3.42 4.98 -0.43
CA ILE A 114 -3.76 6.05 -1.37
C ILE A 114 -4.45 5.41 -2.56
N VAL A 115 -5.62 5.91 -2.93
CA VAL A 115 -6.40 5.37 -4.06
C VAL A 115 -6.58 6.44 -5.12
N TYR A 116 -6.44 6.02 -6.37
CA TYR A 116 -6.68 6.81 -7.56
C TYR A 116 -7.73 6.13 -8.41
N GLU A 117 -8.72 6.88 -8.87
CA GLU A 117 -9.60 6.45 -9.97
C GLU A 117 -8.83 6.49 -11.30
N ALA A 118 -9.22 5.65 -12.27
CA ALA A 118 -8.71 5.69 -13.64
C ALA A 118 -9.36 6.81 -14.46
#